data_AF-E5ATV0-F1
#
_entry.id   AF-E5ATV0-F1
#
_cell.length_a   1.000
_cell.length_b   1.000
_cell.length_c   1.000
_cell.angle_alpha   90.00
_cell.angle_beta   90.00
_cell.angle_gamma   90.00
#
_symmetry.space_group_name_H-M   'P 1'
#
loop_
_entity.id
_entity.type
_entity.pdbx_description
1 polymer ?
#
loop_
_entity_poly.entity_id
_entity_poly.type
_entity_poly.pdbx_seq_one_letter_code
_entity_poly.pdbx_strand_id
1 'polypeptide(L)'
;MDHPQKYLREAMATAPLVGQTELQIPGSGRTMARTARLTLRCAQVRLRPPRYRRCKSVSNVEVFVIHALEAAVPEGREPLEWMLLTSVPTHTHEQALERLA
;
A
#
# COMPACT_ATOMS: atom_id res chain seq x y z
N MET A 1 21.22 -8.72 10.31
CA MET A 1 21.14 -8.41 8.87
C MET A 1 20.15 -7.28 8.66
N ASP A 2 20.57 -6.23 7.97
CA ASP A 2 19.67 -5.16 7.53
C ASP A 2 18.70 -5.69 6.49
N HIS A 3 17.44 -5.23 6.53
CA HIS A 3 16.51 -5.51 5.45
C HIS A 3 16.95 -4.60 4.29
N PRO A 4 17.13 -5.13 3.07
CA PRO A 4 17.70 -4.35 1.96
C PRO A 4 16.89 -3.08 1.67
N GLN A 5 15.57 -3.11 1.91
CA GLN A 5 14.69 -1.95 1.88
C GLN A 5 14.41 -1.46 3.31
N LYS A 6 14.72 -0.18 3.61
CA LYS A 6 14.50 0.42 4.94
C LYS A 6 13.05 0.88 5.14
N TYR A 7 12.34 1.13 4.04
CA TYR A 7 11.00 1.71 4.05
C TYR A 7 10.00 0.81 3.30
N LEU A 8 8.77 0.74 3.81
CA LEU A 8 7.70 -0.06 3.20
C LEU A 8 7.41 0.35 1.75
N ARG A 9 7.47 1.65 1.46
CA ARG A 9 7.20 2.16 0.10
C ARG A 9 8.22 1.64 -0.92
N GLU A 10 9.49 1.54 -0.53
CA GLU A 10 10.55 0.97 -1.38
C GLU A 10 10.38 -0.55 -1.55
N ALA A 11 10.08 -1.26 -0.46
CA ALA A 11 9.82 -2.70 -0.51
C ALA A 11 8.64 -3.01 -1.45
N MET A 12 7.54 -2.28 -1.28
CA MET A 12 6.34 -2.47 -2.09
C MET A 12 6.51 -2.01 -3.53
N ALA A 13 7.33 -1.00 -3.82
CA ALA A 13 7.63 -0.60 -5.21
C ALA A 13 8.20 -1.76 -6.04
N THR A 14 8.94 -2.69 -5.41
CA THR A 14 9.50 -3.89 -6.05
C THR A 14 8.64 -5.14 -5.93
N ALA A 15 7.54 -5.10 -5.17
CA ALA A 15 6.66 -6.25 -5.01
C ALA A 15 5.91 -6.56 -6.34
N PRO A 16 5.60 -7.83 -6.62
CA PRO A 16 4.81 -8.19 -7.78
C PRO A 16 3.45 -7.50 -7.78
N LEU A 17 3.01 -7.07 -8.96
CA LEU A 17 1.63 -6.63 -9.17
C LEU A 17 0.70 -7.81 -8.97
N VAL A 18 -0.33 -7.61 -8.15
CA VAL A 18 -1.42 -8.58 -8.01
C VAL A 18 -2.60 -8.23 -8.92
N GLY A 19 -2.77 -6.97 -9.30
CA GLY A 19 -3.82 -6.56 -10.23
C GLY A 19 -4.03 -5.04 -10.31
N GLN A 20 -5.18 -4.63 -10.82
CA GLN A 20 -5.59 -3.22 -10.95
C GLN A 20 -7.05 -3.04 -10.55
N THR A 21 -7.43 -1.84 -10.10
CA THR A 21 -8.83 -1.49 -9.85
C THR A 21 -9.11 -0.05 -10.26
N GLU A 22 -10.38 0.28 -10.46
CA GLU A 22 -10.83 1.62 -10.77
C GLU A 22 -11.60 2.21 -9.59
N LEU A 23 -11.22 3.42 -9.20
CA LEU A 23 -11.88 4.16 -8.14
C LEU A 23 -12.52 5.42 -8.72
N GLN A 24 -13.83 5.54 -8.54
CA GLN A 24 -14.56 6.76 -8.85
C GLN A 24 -14.29 7.79 -7.75
N ILE A 25 -13.59 8.87 -8.10
CA ILE A 25 -13.33 9.99 -7.21
C ILE A 25 -14.35 11.08 -7.54
N PRO A 26 -15.33 11.36 -6.66
CA PRO A 26 -16.28 12.43 -6.90
C PRO A 26 -15.57 13.78 -6.88
N GLY A 27 -16.03 14.70 -7.70
CA GLY A 27 -15.59 16.08 -7.64
C GLY A 27 -16.15 16.77 -6.40
N SER A 28 -15.39 17.68 -5.81
CA SER A 28 -15.85 18.55 -4.72
C SER A 28 -15.34 19.98 -4.91
N GLY A 29 -16.27 20.94 -4.94
CA GLY A 29 -15.99 22.36 -5.12
C GLY A 29 -15.20 22.66 -6.39
N ARG A 30 -13.87 22.77 -6.25
CA ARG A 30 -12.92 23.09 -7.32
C ARG A 30 -12.28 21.87 -8.00
N THR A 31 -12.54 20.66 -7.51
CA THR A 31 -11.96 19.42 -8.05
C THR A 31 -12.93 18.74 -9.01
N MET A 32 -12.48 18.39 -10.22
CA MET A 32 -13.29 17.62 -11.16
C MET A 32 -13.28 16.15 -10.79
N ALA A 33 -14.46 15.53 -10.88
CA ALA A 33 -14.63 14.09 -10.78
C ALA A 33 -13.70 13.36 -11.77
N ARG A 34 -13.17 12.21 -11.37
CA ARG A 34 -12.33 11.38 -12.22
C ARG A 34 -12.39 9.92 -11.81
N THR A 35 -12.09 9.03 -12.75
CA THR A 35 -11.75 7.64 -12.47
C THR A 35 -10.25 7.53 -12.27
N ALA A 36 -9.81 7.09 -11.09
CA ALA A 36 -8.41 6.77 -10.82
C ALA A 36 -8.18 5.27 -11.02
N ARG A 37 -7.26 4.89 -11.91
CA ARG A 37 -6.86 3.49 -12.08
C ARG A 37 -5.70 3.18 -11.14
N LEU A 38 -5.94 2.33 -10.16
CA LEU A 38 -4.96 1.96 -9.13
C LEU A 38 -4.29 0.64 -9.50
N THR A 39 -2.96 0.63 -9.46
CA THR A 39 -2.18 -0.61 -9.46
C THR A 39 -2.06 -1.15 -8.05
N LEU A 40 -2.27 -2.46 -7.89
CA LEU A 40 -2.26 -3.12 -6.59
C LEU A 40 -1.06 -4.06 -6.47
N ARG A 41 -0.32 -3.93 -5.37
CA ARG A 41 0.74 -4.85 -4.95
C ARG A 41 0.46 -5.33 -3.54
N CYS A 42 0.73 -6.61 -3.27
CA CYS A 42 0.56 -7.18 -1.94
C CYS A 42 1.81 -7.97 -1.53
N ALA A 43 2.22 -7.83 -0.28
CA ALA A 43 3.30 -8.63 0.28
C ALA A 43 3.13 -8.80 1.79
N GLN A 44 3.58 -9.94 2.32
CA GLN A 44 3.81 -10.09 3.75
C GLN A 44 5.17 -9.48 4.10
N VAL A 45 5.22 -8.65 5.13
CA VAL A 45 6.43 -7.99 5.58
C VAL A 45 6.60 -8.16 7.08
N ARG A 46 7.85 -8.06 7.54
CA ARG A 46 8.19 -8.13 8.96
C ARG A 46 8.65 -6.77 9.47
N LEU A 47 7.79 -6.11 10.25
CA LEU A 47 8.05 -4.80 10.83
C LEU A 47 8.91 -4.92 12.08
N ARG A 48 9.92 -4.03 12.16
CA ARG A 48 10.77 -3.89 13.34
C ARG A 48 10.10 -2.95 14.35
N PRO A 49 10.26 -3.18 15.65
CA PRO A 49 9.80 -2.25 16.66
C PRO A 49 10.48 -0.88 16.52
N PRO A 50 9.82 0.22 16.94
CA PRO A 50 10.42 1.54 16.97
C PRO A 50 11.75 1.56 17.75
N ARG A 51 12.70 2.39 17.29
CA ARG A 51 14.08 2.41 17.82
C ARG A 51 14.15 2.51 19.34
N TYR A 52 13.29 3.31 19.95
CA TYR A 52 13.23 3.57 21.40
C TYR A 52 12.66 2.40 22.22
N ARG A 53 12.00 1.42 21.59
CA ARG A 53 11.48 0.22 22.26
C ARG A 53 12.37 -1.02 22.07
N ARG A 54 13.49 -0.91 21.33
CA ARG A 54 14.38 -2.06 21.05
C ARG A 54 15.00 -2.66 22.31
N CYS A 55 15.26 -1.86 23.34
CA CYS A 55 15.79 -2.35 24.62
C CYS A 55 14.74 -3.09 25.47
N LYS A 56 13.45 -3.08 25.08
CA LYS A 56 12.35 -3.71 25.83
C LYS A 56 11.96 -5.10 25.29
N SER A 57 12.81 -5.76 24.50
CA SER A 57 12.56 -7.07 23.89
C SER A 57 11.23 -7.18 23.13
N VAL A 58 10.78 -6.08 22.50
CA VAL A 58 9.58 -6.11 21.65
C VAL A 58 9.89 -6.88 20.38
N SER A 59 9.10 -7.91 20.09
CA SER A 59 9.28 -8.73 18.89
C SER A 59 8.88 -7.98 17.62
N ASN A 60 9.48 -8.39 16.50
CA ASN A 60 9.01 -7.97 15.18
C ASN A 60 7.58 -8.46 14.95
N VAL A 61 6.81 -7.71 14.16
CA VAL A 61 5.42 -8.05 13.82
C VAL A 61 5.34 -8.40 12.34
N GLU A 62 4.71 -9.52 12.02
CA GLU A 62 4.38 -9.86 10.64
C GLU A 62 3.03 -9.27 10.27
N VAL A 63 2.98 -8.58 9.13
CA VAL A 63 1.76 -7.95 8.61
C VAL A 63 1.71 -8.14 7.10
N PHE A 64 0.52 -8.06 6.55
CA PHE A 64 0.31 -7.90 5.11
C PHE A 64 0.23 -6.43 4.78
N VAL A 65 0.81 -6.06 3.64
CA VAL A 65 0.78 -4.71 3.11
C VAL A 65 0.11 -4.74 1.75
N ILE A 66 -0.85 -3.85 1.55
CA ILE A 66 -1.49 -3.57 0.26
C ILE A 66 -1.05 -2.17 -0.15
N HIS A 67 -0.36 -2.08 -1.28
CA HIS A 67 0.01 -0.81 -1.90
C HIS A 67 -0.86 -0.58 -3.12
N ALA A 68 -1.72 0.43 -3.04
CA ALA A 68 -2.56 0.89 -4.13
C ALA A 68 -2.04 2.23 -4.64
N LEU A 69 -1.60 2.28 -5.89
CA LEU A 69 -0.99 3.48 -6.48
C LEU A 69 -1.65 3.83 -7.81
N GLU A 70 -2.13 5.07 -7.94
CA GLU A 70 -2.72 5.61 -9.16
C GLU A 70 -1.70 5.58 -10.31
N ALA A 71 -2.07 4.87 -11.37
CA ALA A 71 -1.35 4.85 -12.63
C ALA A 71 -1.92 5.92 -13.58
N ALA A 72 -1.06 6.50 -14.41
CA ALA A 72 -1.43 7.50 -15.41
C ALA A 72 -2.19 8.70 -14.80
N VAL A 73 -1.58 9.32 -13.79
CA VAL A 73 -2.14 10.50 -13.12
C VAL A 73 -2.30 11.65 -14.13
N PRO A 74 -3.46 12.32 -14.18
CA PRO A 74 -3.65 13.54 -14.95
C PRO A 74 -2.65 14.63 -14.57
N GLU A 75 -2.26 15.44 -15.56
CA GLU A 75 -1.32 16.54 -15.35
C GLU A 75 -1.79 17.51 -14.26
N GLY A 76 -0.84 17.97 -13.44
CA GLY A 76 -1.10 18.89 -12.34
C GLY A 76 -1.84 18.29 -11.14
N ARG A 77 -1.99 16.96 -11.06
CA ARG A 77 -2.57 16.26 -9.90
C ARG A 77 -1.55 15.37 -9.19
N GLU A 78 -1.68 15.26 -7.89
CA GLU A 78 -0.96 14.25 -7.11
C GLU A 78 -1.60 12.86 -7.30
N PRO A 79 -0.79 11.79 -7.41
CA PRO A 79 -1.31 10.42 -7.43
C PRO A 79 -2.04 10.09 -6.14
N LEU A 80 -3.15 9.37 -6.25
CA LEU A 80 -3.67 8.62 -5.13
C LEU A 80 -2.69 7.50 -4.78
N GLU A 81 -2.26 7.45 -3.52
CA GLU A 81 -1.40 6.39 -3.01
C GLU A 81 -1.84 5.95 -1.62
N TRP A 82 -2.25 4.69 -1.49
CA TRP A 82 -2.59 4.08 -0.21
C TRP A 82 -1.61 2.97 0.14
N MET A 83 -1.21 2.96 1.42
CA MET A 83 -0.40 1.92 2.04
C MET A 83 -1.18 1.36 3.22
N LEU A 84 -1.92 0.29 2.98
CA LEU A 84 -2.75 -0.35 3.99
C LEU A 84 -1.97 -1.50 4.64
N LEU A 85 -1.97 -1.55 5.97
CA LEU A 85 -1.39 -2.65 6.75
C LEU A 85 -2.54 -3.45 7.37
N THR A 86 -2.48 -4.77 7.26
CA THR A 86 -3.51 -5.67 7.80
C THR A 86 -2.89 -6.93 8.39
N SER A 87 -3.55 -7.50 9.41
CA SER A 87 -3.24 -8.83 9.94
C SER A 87 -3.92 -9.95 9.17
N VAL A 88 -4.84 -9.63 8.25
CA VAL A 88 -5.58 -10.62 7.46
C VAL A 88 -4.74 -11.04 6.25
N PRO A 89 -4.54 -12.35 6.02
CA PRO A 89 -3.83 -12.85 4.85
C PRO A 89 -4.36 -12.27 3.54
N THR A 90 -3.43 -11.75 2.74
CA THR A 90 -3.73 -11.06 1.47
C THR A 90 -2.62 -11.37 0.48
N HIS A 91 -2.92 -12.28 -0.45
CA HIS A 91 -2.00 -12.79 -1.46
C HIS A 91 -2.51 -12.57 -2.89
N THR A 92 -3.81 -12.41 -3.06
CA THR A 92 -4.45 -12.34 -4.37
C THR A 92 -5.04 -10.96 -4.63
N HIS A 93 -5.34 -10.69 -5.91
CA HIS A 93 -6.05 -9.50 -6.32
C HIS A 93 -7.40 -9.34 -5.61
N GLU A 94 -8.21 -10.39 -5.61
CA GLU A 94 -9.54 -10.40 -5.00
C GLU A 94 -9.49 -10.09 -3.51
N GLN A 95 -8.55 -10.71 -2.78
CA GLN A 95 -8.34 -10.41 -1.38
C GLN A 95 -7.94 -8.94 -1.20
N ALA A 96 -7.04 -8.41 -2.03
CA ALA A 96 -6.66 -7.00 -1.97
C ALA A 96 -7.86 -6.06 -2.15
N LEU A 97 -8.77 -6.38 -3.08
CA LEU A 97 -10.01 -5.62 -3.29
C LEU A 97 -10.91 -5.67 -2.06
N GLU A 98 -11.09 -6.84 -1.45
CA GLU A 98 -11.92 -7.01 -0.25
C GLU A 98 -11.43 -6.12 0.91
N ARG A 99 -10.11 -5.86 1.03
CA ARG A 99 -9.55 -4.99 2.08
C ARG A 99 -9.60 -3.50 1.72
N LEU A 100 -9.87 -3.15 0.47
CA LEU A 100 -9.98 -1.77 0.00
C LEU A 100 -11.43 -1.27 -0.07
N ALA A 101 -12.41 -2.18 -0.03
CA ALA A 101 -13.84 -1.87 0.02
C ALA A 101 -14.25 -1.30 1.38
#